data_AF-A0AA39FIW9-F1
#
_entry.id   AF-A0AA39FIW9-F1
#
_cell.length_a   1.000
_cell.length_b   1.000
_cell.length_c   1.000
_cell.angle_alpha   90.00
_cell.angle_beta   90.00
_cell.angle_gamma   90.00
#
_symmetry.space_group_name_H-M   'P 1'
#
loop_
_entity.id
_entity.type
_entity.pdbx_description
1 polymer ?
#
loop_
_entity_poly.entity_id
_entity_poly.type
_entity_poly.pdbx_seq_one_letter_code
_entity_poly.pdbx_strand_id
1 'polypeptide(L)'
;MNKHHIIQLNKAKENFKKNSRIFYNTSLEYKAKLICYQLLIRPIITYSTPILWNTGSTIIEELRKFERGCLRAILRAHRTKESNYKKRTKNKTIYNRANIPRIDIFMLKLVRRYFSKLDETNNTHIKEIANQNEELSIEMMKSGYLTPETFMFCDKIGVIQDQNNVPIIYHKKRHSTNKKITINNEEYNNDMLTFSTAMANRDIKDTDRLSTKYKWLHKDAKHIDELRRRTKKKNN
;
A
#
# COMPACT_ATOMS: atom_id res chain seq x y z
N MET A 1 8.52 8.96 19.84
CA MET A 1 7.93 8.95 18.49
C MET A 1 8.70 7.96 17.60
N ASN A 2 8.02 7.00 16.97
CA ASN A 2 8.66 5.86 16.30
C ASN A 2 9.42 6.29 15.01
N LYS A 3 10.76 6.42 15.11
CA LYS A 3 11.65 6.83 14.01
C LYS A 3 11.96 5.72 12.99
N HIS A 4 11.34 4.55 13.15
CA HIS A 4 11.68 3.37 12.34
C HIS A 4 11.50 3.60 10.83
N HIS A 5 10.41 4.27 10.41
CA HIS A 5 10.17 4.59 9.00
C HIS A 5 11.26 5.47 8.39
N ILE A 6 11.79 6.44 9.16
CA ILE A 6 12.89 7.33 8.75
C ILE A 6 14.17 6.52 8.58
N ILE A 7 14.48 5.65 9.55
CA ILE A 7 15.66 4.79 9.50
C ILE A 7 15.63 3.90 8.26
N GLN A 8 14.50 3.25 7.99
CA GLN A 8 14.37 2.38 6.81
C GLN A 8 14.44 3.17 5.50
N LEU A 9 13.83 4.35 5.43
CA LEU A 9 13.91 5.20 4.26
C LEU A 9 15.35 5.67 4.01
N ASN A 10 16.10 6.03 5.06
CA ASN A 10 17.51 6.41 4.93
C ASN A 10 18.38 5.23 4.50
N LYS A 11 18.19 4.04 5.08
CA LYS A 11 18.86 2.81 4.63
C LYS A 11 18.59 2.52 3.15
N ALA A 12 17.34 2.68 2.71
CA ALA A 12 16.97 2.47 1.32
C ALA A 12 17.58 3.51 0.37
N LYS A 13 17.64 4.79 0.78
CA LYS A 13 18.32 5.85 0.02
C LYS A 13 19.82 5.56 -0.13
N GLU A 14 20.49 5.19 0.95
CA GLU A 14 21.90 4.83 0.92
C GLU A 14 22.16 3.60 0.05
N ASN A 15 21.33 2.57 0.15
CA ASN A 15 21.45 1.38 -0.70
C ASN A 15 21.23 1.74 -2.19
N PHE A 16 20.24 2.57 -2.50
CA PHE A 16 20.01 3.06 -3.87
C PHE A 16 21.19 3.86 -4.40
N LYS A 17 21.82 4.70 -3.57
CA LYS A 17 23.00 5.49 -3.92
C LYS A 17 24.22 4.59 -4.17
N LYS A 18 24.47 3.61 -3.30
CA LYS A 18 25.55 2.60 -3.46
C LYS A 18 25.42 1.85 -4.78
N ASN A 19 24.19 1.48 -5.15
CA ASN A 19 23.88 0.79 -6.40
C ASN A 19 23.54 1.72 -7.58
N SER A 20 23.89 3.01 -7.49
CA SER A 20 23.57 4.01 -8.52
C SER A 20 24.11 3.63 -9.91
N ARG A 21 25.29 3.01 -9.99
CA ARG A 21 25.88 2.53 -11.24
C ARG A 21 24.96 1.56 -11.99
N ILE A 22 24.14 0.78 -11.29
CA ILE A 22 23.16 -0.14 -11.89
C ILE A 22 21.93 0.65 -12.35
N PHE A 23 21.35 1.46 -11.46
CA PHE A 23 20.08 2.13 -11.71
C PHE A 23 20.16 3.23 -12.77
N TYR A 24 21.30 3.91 -12.90
CA TYR A 24 21.51 4.97 -13.89
C TYR A 24 22.19 4.49 -15.19
N ASN A 25 22.66 3.24 -15.25
CA ASN A 25 23.36 2.66 -16.41
C ASN A 25 22.59 2.87 -17.74
N THR A 26 23.26 3.16 -18.85
CA THR A 26 22.62 3.30 -20.19
C THR A 26 22.41 1.97 -20.89
N SER A 27 23.37 1.08 -20.77
CA SER A 27 23.46 -0.18 -21.50
C SER A 27 22.53 -1.26 -20.93
N LEU A 28 22.23 -1.20 -19.64
CA LEU A 28 21.36 -2.19 -18.98
C LEU A 28 19.87 -1.92 -19.25
N GLU A 29 19.13 -2.96 -19.62
CA GLU A 29 17.68 -2.88 -19.83
C GLU A 29 16.95 -2.41 -18.56
N TYR A 30 15.91 -1.59 -18.72
CA TYR A 30 15.14 -1.09 -17.59
C TYR A 30 14.44 -2.21 -16.80
N LYS A 31 14.08 -3.33 -17.42
CA LYS A 31 13.45 -4.48 -16.73
C LYS A 31 14.39 -5.11 -15.72
N ALA A 32 15.66 -5.33 -16.08
CA ALA A 32 16.67 -5.84 -15.15
C ALA A 32 16.86 -4.89 -13.95
N LYS A 33 16.92 -3.58 -14.20
CA LYS A 33 16.99 -2.57 -13.14
C LYS A 33 15.76 -2.55 -12.24
N LEU A 34 14.56 -2.77 -12.79
CA LEU A 34 13.33 -2.88 -12.00
C LEU A 34 13.37 -4.11 -11.08
N ILE A 35 13.89 -5.24 -11.56
CA ILE A 35 14.11 -6.44 -10.74
C ILE A 35 15.09 -6.12 -9.60
N CYS A 36 16.23 -5.47 -9.91
CA CYS A 36 17.18 -5.04 -8.88
C CYS A 36 16.53 -4.11 -7.85
N TYR A 37 15.65 -3.18 -8.27
CA TYR A 37 14.91 -2.33 -7.34
C TYR A 37 13.98 -3.14 -6.43
N GLN A 38 13.25 -4.09 -6.99
CA GLN A 38 12.34 -4.97 -6.24
C GLN A 38 13.07 -5.88 -5.25
N LEU A 39 14.32 -6.25 -5.52
CA LEU A 39 15.13 -7.12 -4.66
C LEU A 39 15.95 -6.35 -3.62
N LEU A 40 16.59 -5.24 -4.01
CA LEU A 40 17.58 -4.56 -3.16
C LEU A 40 16.98 -3.42 -2.33
N ILE A 41 15.97 -2.73 -2.87
CA ILE A 41 15.48 -1.47 -2.31
C ILE A 41 14.10 -1.65 -1.69
N ARG A 42 13.19 -2.28 -2.43
CA ARG A 42 11.80 -2.44 -2.02
C ARG A 42 11.66 -3.19 -0.68
N PRO A 43 12.39 -4.28 -0.40
CA PRO A 43 12.25 -4.99 0.85
C PRO A 43 12.65 -4.15 2.07
N ILE A 44 13.64 -3.26 1.92
CA ILE A 44 14.10 -2.36 3.00
C ILE A 44 12.97 -1.42 3.43
N ILE A 45 12.31 -0.79 2.45
CA ILE A 45 11.21 0.15 2.75
C ILE A 45 9.94 -0.54 3.23
N THR A 46 9.72 -1.82 2.87
CA THR A 46 8.51 -2.56 3.25
C THR A 46 8.69 -3.55 4.39
N TYR A 47 9.87 -3.64 5.00
CA TYR A 47 10.17 -4.65 6.02
C TYR A 47 9.16 -4.68 7.18
N SER A 48 8.83 -3.51 7.74
CA SER A 48 7.93 -3.43 8.92
C SER A 48 6.48 -3.15 8.57
N THR A 49 6.08 -3.43 7.33
CA THR A 49 4.73 -3.13 6.85
C THR A 49 3.61 -3.73 7.69
N PRO A 50 3.66 -5.01 8.14
CA PRO A 50 2.59 -5.59 8.96
C PRO A 50 2.34 -4.84 10.27
N ILE A 51 3.39 -4.27 10.86
CA ILE A 51 3.31 -3.48 12.11
C ILE A 51 2.87 -2.04 11.80
N LEU A 52 3.32 -1.51 10.66
CA LEU A 52 3.10 -0.13 10.23
C LEU A 52 1.87 0.05 9.33
N TRP A 53 0.94 -0.90 9.34
CA TRP A 53 -0.24 -0.86 8.46
C TRP A 53 -1.10 0.39 8.68
N ASN A 54 -1.14 0.94 9.90
CA ASN A 54 -1.93 2.13 10.25
C ASN A 54 -1.18 3.47 10.08
N THR A 55 -0.03 3.46 9.41
CA THR A 55 0.82 4.66 9.21
C THR A 55 0.07 5.83 8.57
N GLY A 56 0.38 7.05 9.02
CA GLY A 56 -0.26 8.28 8.53
C GLY A 56 0.09 8.62 7.07
N SER A 57 -0.75 9.45 6.45
CA SER A 57 -0.65 9.75 5.01
C SER A 57 0.67 10.41 4.61
N THR A 58 1.23 11.28 5.44
CA THR A 58 2.51 11.98 5.18
C THR A 58 3.67 11.01 4.98
N ILE A 59 3.83 10.03 5.89
CA ILE A 59 4.92 9.05 5.83
C ILE A 59 4.81 8.19 4.58
N ILE A 60 3.59 7.75 4.24
CA ILE A 60 3.36 6.96 3.04
C ILE A 60 3.65 7.79 1.78
N GLU A 61 3.33 9.09 1.78
CA GLU A 61 3.66 9.96 0.67
C GLU A 61 5.18 10.16 0.51
N GLU A 62 5.96 10.17 1.60
CA GLU A 62 7.43 10.15 1.52
C GLU A 62 7.95 8.86 0.86
N LEU A 63 7.41 7.70 1.25
CA LEU A 63 7.74 6.42 0.61
C LEU A 63 7.38 6.42 -0.87
N ARG A 64 6.19 6.95 -1.23
CA ARG A 64 5.76 7.10 -2.63
C ARG A 64 6.69 8.05 -3.39
N LYS A 65 7.08 9.20 -2.82
CA LYS A 65 8.02 10.14 -3.44
C LYS A 65 9.37 9.46 -3.72
N PHE A 66 9.87 8.68 -2.78
CA PHE A 66 11.11 7.91 -2.95
C PHE A 66 10.99 6.84 -4.04
N GLU A 67 9.98 5.95 -4.00
CA GLU A 67 9.75 4.93 -5.05
C GLU A 67 9.64 5.60 -6.43
N ARG A 68 8.85 6.67 -6.54
CA ARG A 68 8.70 7.44 -7.77
C ARG A 68 9.99 8.10 -8.26
N GLY A 69 10.93 8.41 -7.37
CA GLY A 69 12.28 8.85 -7.69
C GLY A 69 13.09 7.72 -8.31
N CYS A 70 13.13 6.55 -7.66
CA CYS A 70 13.80 5.35 -8.15
C CYS A 70 13.27 4.93 -9.54
N LEU A 71 11.94 4.86 -9.71
CA LEU A 71 11.34 4.47 -10.99
C LEU A 71 11.65 5.45 -12.12
N ARG A 72 11.76 6.74 -11.83
CA ARG A 72 12.16 7.73 -12.84
C ARG A 72 13.60 7.56 -13.29
N ALA A 73 14.51 7.29 -12.36
CA ALA A 73 15.90 6.99 -12.68
C ALA A 73 16.00 5.74 -13.56
N ILE A 74 15.32 4.66 -13.16
CA ILE A 74 15.33 3.38 -13.87
C ILE A 74 14.74 3.50 -15.29
N LEU A 75 13.59 4.15 -15.43
CA LEU A 75 12.89 4.32 -16.71
C LEU A 75 13.40 5.50 -17.55
N ARG A 76 14.28 6.33 -16.97
CA ARG A 76 14.76 7.60 -17.55
C ARG A 76 13.63 8.55 -17.94
N ALA A 77 12.52 8.48 -17.23
CA ALA A 77 11.27 9.15 -17.56
C ALA A 77 11.05 10.38 -16.66
N HIS A 78 12.05 11.27 -16.57
CA HIS A 78 11.95 12.45 -15.71
C HIS A 78 10.98 13.51 -16.27
N ARG A 79 11.08 13.79 -17.57
CA ARG A 79 10.28 14.83 -18.27
C ARG A 79 9.65 14.27 -19.55
N THR A 80 8.57 14.87 -20.03
CA THR A 80 7.84 14.39 -21.22
C THR A 80 8.30 15.10 -22.50
N LYS A 81 8.45 14.34 -23.59
CA LYS A 81 8.73 14.89 -24.92
C LYS A 81 7.60 15.79 -25.43
N GLU A 82 6.35 15.37 -25.20
CA GLU A 82 5.11 16.10 -25.55
C GLU A 82 5.07 17.55 -25.05
N SER A 83 5.77 17.86 -23.96
CA SER A 83 5.82 19.21 -23.38
C SER A 83 7.10 19.96 -23.72
N ASN A 84 7.84 19.54 -24.76
CA ASN A 84 9.20 20.01 -25.04
C ASN A 84 10.09 19.93 -23.79
N TYR A 85 9.97 18.85 -23.01
CA TYR A 85 10.71 18.62 -21.77
C TYR A 85 10.54 19.71 -20.70
N LYS A 86 9.44 20.49 -20.74
CA LYS A 86 9.11 21.47 -19.70
C LYS A 86 8.41 20.83 -18.49
N LYS A 87 7.55 19.84 -18.71
CA LYS A 87 6.74 19.20 -17.65
C LYS A 87 7.31 17.85 -17.21
N ARG A 88 7.15 17.55 -15.92
CA ARG A 88 7.50 16.25 -15.32
C ARG A 88 6.54 15.18 -15.81
N THR A 89 7.05 13.98 -16.05
CA THR A 89 6.20 12.82 -16.43
C THR A 89 5.19 12.51 -15.32
N LYS A 90 3.93 12.32 -15.73
CA LYS A 90 2.80 11.97 -14.86
C LYS A 90 3.10 10.67 -14.09
N ASN A 91 2.72 10.62 -12.82
CA ASN A 91 2.94 9.47 -11.95
C ASN A 91 2.29 8.19 -12.50
N LYS A 92 1.05 8.29 -13.00
CA LYS A 92 0.31 7.18 -13.60
C LYS A 92 1.08 6.52 -14.75
N THR A 93 1.66 7.33 -15.64
CA THR A 93 2.45 6.85 -16.78
C THR A 93 3.69 6.06 -16.33
N ILE A 94 4.35 6.50 -15.27
CA ILE A 94 5.56 5.84 -14.73
C ILE A 94 5.21 4.48 -14.14
N TYR A 95 4.15 4.39 -13.35
CA TYR A 95 3.72 3.10 -12.80
C TYR A 95 3.20 2.15 -13.89
N ASN A 96 2.43 2.66 -14.86
CA ASN A 96 1.98 1.86 -16.00
C ASN A 96 3.17 1.30 -16.81
N ARG A 97 4.21 2.10 -17.04
CA ARG A 97 5.41 1.66 -17.76
C ARG A 97 6.28 0.70 -16.94
N ALA A 98 6.45 0.96 -15.65
CA ALA A 98 7.18 0.06 -14.76
C ALA A 98 6.45 -1.27 -14.57
N ASN A 99 5.12 -1.27 -14.73
CA ASN A 99 4.24 -2.39 -14.46
C ASN A 99 4.52 -3.02 -13.09
N ILE A 100 4.71 -2.21 -12.04
CA ILE A 100 4.82 -2.68 -10.66
C ILE A 100 3.69 -2.08 -9.83
N PRO A 101 3.19 -2.77 -8.79
CA PRO A 101 2.19 -2.18 -7.91
C PRO A 101 2.73 -0.93 -7.23
N ARG A 102 1.89 0.07 -6.94
CA ARG A 102 2.30 1.21 -6.10
C ARG A 102 2.74 0.76 -4.71
N ILE A 103 3.71 1.43 -4.08
CA ILE A 103 4.29 1.00 -2.80
C ILE A 103 3.27 0.74 -1.71
N ASP A 104 2.24 1.57 -1.58
CA ASP A 104 1.26 1.49 -0.52
C ASP A 104 0.23 0.36 -0.73
N ILE A 105 -0.07 0.04 -1.99
CA ILE A 105 -0.86 -1.15 -2.35
C ILE A 105 -0.03 -2.40 -2.10
N PHE A 106 1.23 -2.38 -2.52
CA PHE A 106 2.17 -3.46 -2.25
C PHE A 106 2.31 -3.69 -0.74
N MET A 107 2.38 -2.62 0.05
CA MET A 107 2.37 -2.69 1.49
C MET A 107 1.11 -3.38 2.00
N LEU A 108 -0.08 -2.92 1.58
CA LEU A 108 -1.35 -3.52 2.00
C LEU A 108 -1.42 -5.03 1.67
N LYS A 109 -0.90 -5.45 0.50
CA LYS A 109 -0.77 -6.86 0.14
C LYS A 109 0.15 -7.63 1.08
N LEU A 110 1.28 -7.05 1.48
CA LEU A 110 2.18 -7.67 2.45
C LEU A 110 1.51 -7.84 3.81
N VAL A 111 0.75 -6.83 4.26
CA VAL A 111 -0.05 -6.92 5.50
C VAL A 111 -1.03 -8.09 5.39
N ARG A 112 -1.84 -8.16 4.34
CA ARG A 112 -2.79 -9.27 4.15
C ARG A 112 -2.11 -10.63 4.09
N ARG A 113 -0.99 -10.77 3.38
CA ARG A 113 -0.22 -12.02 3.31
C ARG A 113 0.37 -12.43 4.65
N TYR A 114 0.76 -11.46 5.48
CA TYR A 114 1.23 -11.73 6.83
C TYR A 114 0.08 -12.32 7.67
N PHE A 115 -1.07 -11.64 7.69
CA PHE A 115 -2.23 -12.10 8.47
C PHE A 115 -2.83 -13.42 7.96
N SER A 116 -2.78 -13.72 6.66
CA SER A 116 -3.25 -15.00 6.13
C SER A 116 -2.44 -16.20 6.60
N LYS A 117 -1.21 -15.99 7.09
CA LYS A 117 -0.31 -17.05 7.56
C LYS A 117 -0.34 -17.22 9.09
N LEU A 118 -1.13 -16.44 9.81
CA LEU A 118 -1.21 -16.58 11.28
C LEU A 118 -1.67 -17.99 11.68
N ASP A 119 -2.68 -18.53 11.01
CA ASP A 119 -3.21 -19.87 11.28
C ASP A 119 -2.16 -20.99 11.08
N GLU A 120 -1.19 -20.77 10.20
CA GLU A 120 -0.10 -21.71 9.88
C GLU A 120 1.03 -21.67 10.92
N THR A 121 1.04 -20.67 11.81
CA THR A 121 2.14 -20.45 12.77
C THR A 121 1.99 -21.34 13.99
N ASN A 122 3.00 -22.13 14.38
CA ASN A 122 2.88 -23.03 15.55
C ASN A 122 2.68 -22.33 16.91
N ASN A 123 2.92 -21.02 16.99
CA ASN A 123 2.76 -20.24 18.21
C ASN A 123 1.29 -19.89 18.46
N THR A 124 0.73 -20.40 19.56
CA THR A 124 -0.68 -20.23 19.95
C THR A 124 -1.06 -18.76 20.15
N HIS A 125 -0.22 -17.96 20.81
CA HIS A 125 -0.49 -16.53 21.02
C HIS A 125 -0.54 -15.73 19.72
N ILE A 126 0.27 -16.12 18.72
CA ILE A 126 0.23 -15.49 17.40
C ILE A 126 -1.02 -15.93 16.64
N LYS A 127 -1.46 -17.19 16.79
CA LYS A 127 -2.73 -17.66 16.21
C LYS A 127 -3.94 -16.94 16.79
N GLU A 128 -3.92 -16.60 18.08
CA GLU A 128 -5.02 -15.88 18.75
C GLU A 128 -5.34 -14.55 18.07
N ILE A 129 -4.35 -13.88 17.47
CA ILE A 129 -4.55 -12.66 16.68
C ILE A 129 -5.53 -12.88 15.51
N ALA A 130 -5.62 -14.10 14.96
CA ALA A 130 -6.57 -14.40 13.89
C ALA A 130 -8.04 -14.37 14.36
N ASN A 131 -8.27 -14.48 15.67
CA ASN A 131 -9.60 -14.46 16.28
C ASN A 131 -10.07 -13.02 16.50
N GLN A 132 -10.81 -12.50 15.52
CA GLN A 132 -11.35 -11.15 15.58
C GLN A 132 -12.44 -11.02 16.64
N ASN A 133 -12.23 -10.14 17.62
CA ASN A 133 -13.30 -9.59 18.44
C ASN A 133 -13.79 -8.28 17.81
N GLU A 134 -15.01 -8.29 17.26
CA GLU A 134 -15.57 -7.14 16.54
C GLU A 134 -15.86 -5.96 17.47
N GLU A 135 -16.39 -6.20 18.66
CA GLU A 135 -16.71 -5.17 19.65
C GLU A 135 -15.44 -4.42 20.10
N LEU A 136 -14.40 -5.19 20.46
CA LEU A 136 -13.10 -4.64 20.81
C LEU A 136 -12.48 -3.85 19.65
N SER A 137 -12.62 -4.36 18.41
CA SER A 137 -12.11 -3.66 17.22
C SER A 137 -12.80 -2.32 17.02
N ILE A 138 -14.11 -2.23 17.22
CA ILE A 138 -14.87 -0.98 17.13
C ILE A 138 -14.41 0.02 18.20
N GLU A 139 -14.19 -0.44 19.44
CA GLU A 139 -13.68 0.40 20.52
C GLU A 139 -12.27 0.94 20.19
N MET A 140 -11.37 0.06 19.73
CA MET A 140 -10.01 0.41 19.34
C MET A 140 -9.96 1.39 18.16
N MET A 141 -10.89 1.27 17.21
CA MET A 141 -11.05 2.23 16.12
C MET A 141 -11.46 3.62 16.62
N LYS A 142 -12.33 3.70 17.64
CA LYS A 142 -12.78 4.96 18.26
C LYS A 142 -11.73 5.56 19.18
N SER A 143 -10.93 4.74 19.87
CA SER A 143 -9.86 5.21 20.76
C SER A 143 -8.60 5.62 19.97
N GLY A 144 -8.33 4.94 18.85
CA GLY A 144 -7.12 5.10 18.04
C GLY A 144 -5.98 4.17 18.46
N TYR A 145 -6.17 3.33 19.48
CA TYR A 145 -5.21 2.31 19.91
C TYR A 145 -5.42 1.02 19.11
N LEU A 146 -5.16 1.10 17.81
CA LEU A 146 -5.38 0.00 16.87
C LEU A 146 -4.41 -1.15 17.11
N THR A 147 -4.92 -2.38 17.14
CA THR A 147 -4.15 -3.61 17.24
C THR A 147 -4.06 -4.33 15.88
N PRO A 148 -3.22 -5.38 15.76
CA PRO A 148 -3.18 -6.23 14.58
C PRO A 148 -4.54 -6.83 14.19
N GLU A 149 -5.37 -7.22 15.16
CA GLU A 149 -6.72 -7.77 14.93
C GLU A 149 -7.61 -6.73 14.24
N THR A 150 -7.50 -5.47 14.66
CA THR A 150 -8.28 -4.36 14.09
C THR A 150 -8.03 -4.20 12.59
N PHE A 151 -6.83 -4.53 12.09
CA PHE A 151 -6.55 -4.49 10.65
C PHE A 151 -7.53 -5.38 9.87
N MET A 152 -7.65 -6.65 10.28
CA MET A 152 -8.46 -7.61 9.55
C MET A 152 -9.95 -7.27 9.63
N PHE A 153 -10.40 -6.76 10.79
CA PHE A 153 -11.77 -6.23 10.93
C PHE A 153 -12.01 -5.05 9.98
N CYS A 154 -11.13 -4.04 9.97
CA CYS A 154 -11.23 -2.90 9.05
C CYS A 154 -11.17 -3.32 7.58
N ASP A 155 -10.38 -4.35 7.23
CA ASP A 155 -10.32 -4.90 5.87
C ASP A 155 -11.61 -5.62 5.48
N LYS A 156 -12.21 -6.37 6.44
CA LYS A 156 -13.50 -7.05 6.30
C LYS A 156 -14.63 -6.07 6.04
N ILE A 157 -14.74 -4.99 6.82
CA ILE A 157 -15.79 -3.98 6.61
C ILE A 157 -15.48 -3.01 5.46
N GLY A 158 -14.29 -3.10 4.85
CA GLY A 158 -13.93 -2.35 3.65
C GLY A 158 -13.60 -0.88 3.85
N VAL A 159 -13.22 -0.45 5.06
CA VAL A 159 -12.90 0.97 5.36
C VAL A 159 -11.46 1.37 5.00
N ILE A 160 -10.58 0.39 4.73
CA ILE A 160 -9.15 0.67 4.46
C ILE A 160 -8.83 0.87 2.98
N GLN A 161 -9.68 0.38 2.09
CA GLN A 161 -9.48 0.40 0.64
C GLN A 161 -10.82 0.59 -0.07
N ASP A 162 -10.89 1.56 -0.97
CA ASP A 162 -12.12 1.86 -1.70
C ASP A 162 -12.43 0.85 -2.82
N GLN A 163 -13.53 1.10 -3.52
CA GLN A 163 -13.96 0.35 -4.70
C GLN A 163 -12.97 0.39 -5.87
N ASN A 164 -12.11 1.40 -5.97
CA ASN A 164 -11.09 1.57 -7.01
C ASN A 164 -9.72 1.01 -6.61
N ASN A 165 -9.67 0.20 -5.54
CA ASN A 165 -8.46 -0.34 -4.95
C ASN A 165 -7.52 0.74 -4.34
N VAL A 166 -7.97 1.98 -4.17
CA VAL A 166 -7.19 3.05 -3.54
C VAL A 166 -7.10 2.77 -2.03
N PRO A 167 -5.89 2.67 -1.44
CA PRO A 167 -5.73 2.46 0.00
C PRO A 167 -6.08 3.73 0.79
N ILE A 168 -7.37 3.97 1.05
CA ILE A 168 -7.89 5.20 1.69
C ILE A 168 -7.23 5.46 3.05
N ILE A 169 -6.87 4.41 3.79
CA ILE A 169 -6.16 4.52 5.06
C ILE A 169 -4.85 5.34 4.95
N TYR A 170 -4.21 5.36 3.79
CA TYR A 170 -2.95 6.09 3.54
C TYR A 170 -3.14 7.46 2.89
N HIS A 171 -4.38 7.90 2.70
CA HIS A 171 -4.70 9.21 2.12
C HIS A 171 -5.48 10.10 3.07
N LYS A 172 -6.15 9.53 4.07
CA LYS A 172 -6.82 10.29 5.13
C LYS A 172 -5.80 11.07 5.95
N LYS A 173 -6.08 12.36 6.15
CA LYS A 173 -5.33 13.21 7.09
C LYS A 173 -5.53 12.67 8.51
N ARG A 174 -4.46 12.13 9.09
CA ARG A 174 -4.45 11.62 10.47
C ARG A 174 -3.23 12.18 11.19
N HIS A 175 -3.46 12.71 12.39
CA HIS A 175 -2.35 13.16 13.23
C HIS A 175 -1.61 11.95 13.78
N SER A 176 -0.31 12.08 14.08
CA SER A 176 0.49 10.99 14.65
C SER A 176 -0.09 10.46 15.98
N THR A 177 -0.76 11.35 16.73
CA THR A 177 -1.45 11.06 17.99
C THR A 177 -2.91 10.64 17.84
N ASN A 178 -3.53 10.87 16.67
CA ASN A 178 -4.91 10.49 16.40
C ASN A 178 -4.97 9.49 15.24
N LYS A 179 -5.00 8.21 15.61
CA LYS A 179 -5.04 7.09 14.66
C LYS A 179 -6.45 6.51 14.48
N LYS A 180 -7.49 7.20 14.93
CA LYS A 180 -8.87 6.74 14.82
C LYS A 180 -9.25 6.42 13.38
N ILE A 181 -10.13 5.45 13.20
CA ILE A 181 -10.68 5.05 11.89
C ILE A 181 -12.19 5.16 11.96
N THR A 182 -12.79 5.98 11.10
CA THR A 182 -14.24 6.17 11.03
C THR A 182 -14.90 5.09 10.17
N ILE A 183 -15.99 4.52 10.68
CA ILE A 183 -16.76 3.44 10.03
C ILE A 183 -17.71 4.00 8.97
N ASN A 184 -18.30 5.18 9.19
CA ASN A 184 -19.30 5.76 8.30
C ASN A 184 -18.69 6.32 7.02
N ASN A 185 -18.98 5.67 5.90
CA ASN A 185 -18.58 6.10 4.55
C ASN A 185 -19.17 7.47 4.15
N GLU A 186 -20.23 7.92 4.80
CA GLU A 186 -20.90 9.20 4.51
C GLU A 186 -20.11 10.42 4.99
N GLU A 187 -19.17 10.25 5.93
CA GLU A 187 -18.22 11.31 6.32
C GLU A 187 -17.05 11.47 5.32
N TYR A 188 -16.99 10.65 4.27
CA TYR A 188 -15.87 10.65 3.31
C TYR A 188 -16.10 11.70 2.22
N ASN A 189 -15.99 12.98 2.59
CA ASN A 189 -15.77 14.02 1.59
C ASN A 189 -14.37 13.85 0.98
N ASN A 190 -14.26 13.94 -0.35
CA ASN A 190 -12.97 13.93 -1.08
C ASN A 190 -11.98 14.97 -0.53
N ASP A 191 -12.49 16.03 0.10
CA ASP A 191 -11.72 17.09 0.77
C ASP A 191 -10.87 16.59 1.96
N MET A 192 -11.13 15.40 2.49
CA MET A 192 -10.32 14.81 3.57
C MET A 192 -9.06 14.07 3.07
N LEU A 193 -8.91 13.86 1.76
CA LEU A 193 -7.77 13.16 1.17
C LEU A 193 -6.62 14.13 0.92
N THR A 194 -5.47 13.89 1.56
CA THR A 194 -4.34 14.84 1.52
C THR A 194 -3.49 14.74 0.25
N PHE A 195 -3.49 13.58 -0.41
CA PHE A 195 -2.56 13.27 -1.50
C PHE A 195 -3.25 12.62 -2.71
N SER A 196 -2.54 12.64 -3.84
CA SER A 196 -3.04 12.10 -5.10
C SER A 196 -3.40 10.61 -5.00
N THR A 197 -4.66 10.31 -5.34
CA THR A 197 -5.21 8.96 -5.45
C THR A 197 -4.98 8.35 -6.82
N ALA A 198 -4.16 8.95 -7.69
CA ALA A 198 -3.91 8.41 -9.02
C ALA A 198 -3.29 7.00 -8.95
N MET A 199 -3.97 6.04 -9.59
CA MET A 199 -3.61 4.62 -9.62
C MET A 199 -3.16 4.19 -11.02
N ALA A 200 -2.27 3.21 -11.05
CA ALA A 200 -1.90 2.51 -12.28
C ALA A 200 -3.00 1.54 -12.71
N ASN A 201 -3.05 1.23 -14.00
CA ASN A 201 -4.07 0.32 -14.54
C ASN A 201 -3.96 -1.08 -13.92
N ARG A 202 -2.73 -1.56 -13.67
CA ARG A 202 -2.47 -2.84 -12.98
C ARG A 202 -3.15 -2.88 -11.62
N ASP A 203 -3.07 -1.79 -10.88
CA ASP A 203 -3.55 -1.71 -9.50
C ASP A 203 -5.08 -1.61 -9.43
N ILE A 204 -5.70 -0.92 -10.40
CA ILE A 204 -7.17 -0.82 -10.51
C ILE A 204 -7.78 -2.19 -10.82
N LYS A 205 -7.10 -2.98 -11.66
CA LYS A 205 -7.51 -4.33 -12.09
C LYS A 205 -7.08 -5.44 -11.13
N ASP A 206 -6.41 -5.10 -10.03
CA ASP A 206 -5.89 -6.06 -9.09
C ASP A 206 -7.03 -6.79 -8.34
N THR A 207 -7.01 -8.11 -8.40
CA THR A 207 -8.00 -9.00 -7.77
C THR A 207 -7.42 -9.77 -6.58
N ASP A 208 -6.20 -9.47 -6.14
CA ASP A 208 -5.55 -10.19 -5.03
C ASP A 208 -6.42 -10.23 -3.77
N ARG A 209 -7.19 -9.16 -3.48
CA ARG A 209 -8.15 -9.08 -2.37
C ARG A 209 -9.26 -10.13 -2.44
N LEU A 210 -9.61 -10.61 -3.64
CA LEU A 210 -10.62 -11.66 -3.84
C LEU A 210 -10.05 -13.08 -3.63
N SER A 211 -8.76 -13.22 -3.35
CA SER A 211 -8.13 -14.51 -3.14
C SER A 211 -8.71 -15.21 -1.91
N THR A 212 -8.99 -16.51 -2.04
CA THR A 212 -9.52 -17.39 -0.98
C THR A 212 -8.58 -17.51 0.24
N LYS A 213 -7.30 -17.16 0.08
CA LYS A 213 -6.32 -17.15 1.17
C LYS A 213 -6.65 -16.17 2.30
N TYR A 214 -7.45 -15.13 2.04
CA TYR A 214 -7.83 -14.12 3.03
C TYR A 214 -9.13 -14.52 3.72
N LYS A 215 -9.08 -15.55 4.58
CA LYS A 215 -10.25 -16.20 5.17
C LYS A 215 -11.26 -15.22 5.79
N TRP A 216 -10.81 -14.14 6.44
CA TRP A 216 -11.69 -13.14 7.04
C TRP A 216 -12.55 -12.36 6.05
N LEU A 217 -12.14 -12.29 4.77
CA LEU A 217 -12.92 -11.67 3.70
C LEU A 217 -13.96 -12.62 3.10
N HIS A 218 -13.84 -13.94 3.33
CA HIS A 218 -14.71 -14.96 2.73
C HIS A 218 -15.79 -15.50 3.66
N LYS A 219 -15.84 -15.04 4.92
CA LYS A 219 -16.85 -15.49 5.89
C LYS A 219 -18.28 -15.00 5.55
N ASP A 220 -18.43 -13.98 4.70
CA ASP A 220 -19.72 -13.42 4.30
C ASP A 220 -19.88 -13.43 2.77
N ALA A 221 -20.84 -14.24 2.29
CA ALA A 221 -21.15 -14.37 0.87
C ALA A 221 -21.62 -13.05 0.23
N LYS A 222 -22.35 -12.20 0.98
CA LYS A 222 -22.81 -10.90 0.48
C LYS A 222 -21.64 -9.95 0.25
N HIS A 223 -20.65 -9.98 1.13
CA HIS A 223 -19.43 -9.18 1.00
C HIS A 223 -18.60 -9.60 -0.22
N ILE A 224 -18.47 -10.91 -0.46
CA ILE A 224 -17.78 -11.42 -1.66
C ILE A 224 -18.49 -10.96 -2.94
N ASP A 225 -19.82 -11.08 -2.99
CA ASP A 225 -20.58 -10.69 -4.17
C ASP A 225 -20.53 -9.18 -4.42
N GLU A 226 -20.53 -8.38 -3.37
CA GLU A 226 -20.27 -6.94 -3.47
C GLU A 226 -18.87 -6.66 -4.04
N LEU A 227 -17.83 -7.28 -3.48
CA LEU A 227 -16.46 -7.13 -3.97
C LEU A 227 -16.33 -7.58 -5.44
N ARG A 228 -16.96 -8.69 -5.83
CA ARG A 228 -16.99 -9.19 -7.22
C ARG A 228 -17.74 -8.26 -8.17
N ARG A 229 -18.88 -7.71 -7.76
CA ARG A 229 -19.64 -6.72 -8.55
C ARG A 229 -18.81 -5.46 -8.79
N ARG A 230 -18.09 -4.99 -7.76
CA ARG A 230 -17.15 -3.85 -7.87
C ARG A 230 -16.00 -4.13 -8.84
N THR A 231 -15.53 -5.38 -8.95
CA THR A 231 -14.48 -5.77 -9.90
C THR A 231 -15.02 -5.95 -11.33
N LYS A 232 -16.19 -6.56 -11.52
CA LYS A 232 -16.79 -6.79 -12.86
C LYS A 232 -17.09 -5.50 -13.62
N LYS A 233 -17.55 -4.44 -12.94
CA LYS A 233 -17.77 -3.10 -13.55
C LYS A 233 -16.50 -2.46 -14.16
N LYS A 234 -15.31 -3.00 -13.93
CA LYS A 234 -14.02 -2.43 -14.39
C LYS A 234 -13.44 -3.10 -15.64
N ASN A 235 -13.98 -4.24 -16.04
CA ASN A 235 -13.50 -5.03 -17.19
C ASN A 235 -14.35 -4.84 -18.45
N ASN A 236 -15.50 -4.17 -18.31
CA ASN A 236 -16.28 -3.61 -19.42
C ASN A 236 -15.91 -2.13 -19.58
#